data_AF-A0A498MBW3-F1
#
_entry.id   AF-A0A498MBW3-F1
#
_cell.length_a   1.000
_cell.length_b   1.000
_cell.length_c   1.000
_cell.angle_alpha   90.00
_cell.angle_beta   90.00
_cell.angle_gamma   90.00
#
_symmetry.space_group_name_H-M   'P 1'
#
loop_
_entity.id
_entity.type
_entity.pdbx_description
1 polymer ?
#
loop_
_entity_poly.entity_id
_entity_poly.type
_entity_poly.pdbx_seq_one_letter_code
_entity_poly.pdbx_strand_id
1 'polypeptide(L)'
;MVKARNLKKRMENLNKAVSGLKEGKQEMSKQMQELDSSIDAHIRKIKEEMELQFQAEREQEASRQAVLEQERRDRELALRIAQSEAELIPEEVPVEAGLRREEMAKEMSDLLARSPQVTATNAQADVKKFELSKWKYAELRDTINTSCDIELLAACREEFHRRLKVYHAWKSKNKKRNAQDEQRAPKAVTDYVDIIESQGFIAQQNPVVPVLPRQQEIVMSRQQRFFRIPFIRPGDQYKDPQNKKKGWWYAHFDGPWIARQMELHPDKHPILLVAGKDDMEMCELSLEETGLTRKRGAEILPRQFEEFWERCGGIEYLKNAIESRQARPTYATAMLQSMLK
;
A
#
# COMPACT_ATOMS: atom_id res chain seq x y z
N MET A 1 11.18 -2.19 84.64
CA MET A 1 9.79 -2.15 84.15
C MET A 1 9.64 -1.43 82.80
N VAL A 2 10.02 -0.15 82.66
CA VAL A 2 9.82 0.65 81.42
C VAL A 2 10.56 0.07 80.20
N LYS A 3 11.82 -0.37 80.35
CA LYS A 3 12.61 -0.98 79.27
C LYS A 3 11.97 -2.24 78.69
N ALA A 4 11.39 -3.10 79.53
CA ALA A 4 10.71 -4.33 79.10
C ALA A 4 9.42 -4.05 78.33
N ARG A 5 8.64 -3.02 78.73
CA ARG A 5 7.45 -2.58 77.99
C ARG A 5 7.79 -2.03 76.61
N ASN A 6 8.87 -1.24 76.52
CA ASN A 6 9.34 -0.72 75.23
C ASN A 6 9.83 -1.84 74.30
N LEU A 7 10.52 -2.84 74.84
CA LEU A 7 10.95 -4.00 74.07
C LEU A 7 9.77 -4.81 73.52
N LYS A 8 8.75 -5.06 74.36
CA LYS A 8 7.51 -5.75 73.97
C LYS A 8 6.79 -5.02 72.84
N LYS A 9 6.67 -3.69 72.94
CA LYS A 9 6.04 -2.85 71.90
C LYS A 9 6.81 -2.89 70.57
N ARG A 10 8.16 -2.90 70.64
CA ARG A 10 9.03 -3.07 69.46
C ARG A 10 8.85 -4.43 68.80
N MET A 11 8.71 -5.49 69.60
CA MET A 11 8.50 -6.86 69.13
C MET A 11 7.12 -7.04 68.47
N GLU A 12 6.06 -6.43 69.03
CA GLU A 12 4.73 -6.39 68.41
C GLU A 12 4.73 -5.67 67.06
N ASN A 13 5.44 -4.54 66.96
CA ASN A 13 5.56 -3.79 65.70
C ASN A 13 6.32 -4.59 64.64
N LEU A 14 7.39 -5.30 65.03
CA LEU A 14 8.12 -6.20 64.14
C LEU A 14 7.25 -7.35 63.64
N ASN A 15 6.46 -7.98 64.52
CA ASN A 15 5.54 -9.05 64.11
C ASN A 15 4.48 -8.56 63.12
N LYS A 16 3.92 -7.36 63.32
CA LYS A 16 2.98 -6.75 62.37
C LYS A 16 3.62 -6.45 61.01
N ALA A 17 4.87 -5.99 60.99
CA ALA A 17 5.60 -5.75 59.75
C ALA A 17 5.88 -7.07 59.00
N VAL A 18 6.26 -8.13 59.72
CA VAL A 18 6.51 -9.45 59.14
C VAL A 18 5.22 -10.08 58.60
N SER A 19 4.08 -9.93 59.29
CA SER A 19 2.80 -10.43 58.78
C SER A 19 2.37 -9.69 57.50
N GLY A 20 2.50 -8.36 57.47
CA GLY A 20 2.20 -7.57 56.26
C GLY A 20 3.10 -7.91 55.07
N LEU A 21 4.39 -8.17 55.32
CA LEU A 21 5.32 -8.64 54.27
C LEU A 21 4.95 -10.04 53.75
N LYS A 22 4.48 -10.93 54.64
CA LYS A 22 4.04 -12.29 54.26
C LYS A 22 2.77 -12.25 53.41
N GLU A 23 1.81 -11.41 53.77
CA GLU A 23 0.58 -11.18 52.99
C GLU A 23 0.90 -10.55 51.63
N GLY A 24 1.74 -9.51 51.59
CA GLY A 24 2.17 -8.88 50.34
C GLY A 24 2.90 -9.84 49.39
N LYS A 25 3.73 -10.74 49.93
CA LYS A 25 4.39 -11.80 49.14
C LYS A 25 3.37 -12.79 48.57
N GLN A 26 2.35 -13.16 49.34
CA GLN A 26 1.30 -14.08 48.89
C GLN A 26 0.42 -13.44 47.81
N GLU A 27 0.10 -12.16 47.95
CA GLU A 27 -0.67 -11.39 46.96
C GLU A 27 0.10 -11.26 45.63
N MET A 28 1.39 -10.89 45.71
CA MET A 28 2.27 -10.79 44.54
C MET A 28 2.42 -12.14 43.83
N SER A 29 2.48 -13.25 44.59
CA SER A 29 2.53 -14.60 44.02
C SER A 29 1.25 -14.95 43.25
N LYS A 30 0.07 -14.53 43.73
CA LYS A 30 -1.20 -14.73 43.02
C LYS A 30 -1.23 -13.92 41.72
N GLN A 31 -0.88 -12.63 41.79
CA GLN A 31 -0.83 -11.77 40.60
C GLN A 31 0.13 -12.30 39.53
N MET A 32 1.28 -12.84 39.94
CA MET A 32 2.24 -13.42 39.00
C MET A 32 1.67 -14.68 38.32
N GLN A 33 0.95 -15.52 39.06
CA GLN A 33 0.34 -16.75 38.53
C GLN A 33 -0.86 -16.46 37.60
N GLU A 34 -1.62 -15.41 37.92
CA GLU A 34 -2.75 -14.93 37.12
C GLU A 34 -2.27 -14.28 35.81
N LEU A 35 -1.17 -13.52 35.87
CA LEU A 35 -0.52 -12.95 34.69
C LEU A 35 0.04 -14.04 33.77
N ASP A 36 0.68 -15.08 34.32
CA ASP A 36 1.20 -16.22 33.57
C ASP A 36 0.07 -16.98 32.84
N SER A 37 -1.04 -17.22 33.55
CA SER A 37 -2.24 -17.83 32.97
C SER A 37 -2.87 -16.97 31.86
N SER A 38 -2.83 -15.65 32.02
CA SER A 38 -3.31 -14.70 31.01
C SER A 38 -2.44 -14.69 29.74
N ILE A 39 -1.12 -14.76 29.91
CA ILE A 39 -0.16 -14.85 28.80
C ILE A 39 -0.37 -16.15 28.03
N ASP A 40 -0.50 -17.28 28.71
CA ASP A 40 -0.74 -18.58 28.07
C ASP A 40 -2.05 -18.61 27.29
N ALA A 41 -3.12 -18.02 27.83
CA ALA A 41 -4.40 -17.89 27.14
C ALA A 41 -4.28 -17.03 25.87
N HIS A 42 -3.51 -15.94 25.91
CA HIS A 42 -3.25 -15.11 24.74
C HIS A 42 -2.41 -15.83 23.68
N ILE A 43 -1.39 -16.60 24.09
CA ILE A 43 -0.58 -17.40 23.17
C ILE A 43 -1.44 -18.45 22.46
N ARG A 44 -2.37 -19.11 23.18
CA ARG A 44 -3.30 -20.07 22.56
C ARG A 44 -4.21 -19.41 21.52
N LYS A 45 -4.83 -18.27 21.86
CA LYS A 45 -5.69 -17.53 20.91
C LYS A 45 -4.95 -17.13 19.64
N ILE A 46 -3.72 -16.63 19.77
CA ILE A 46 -2.89 -16.25 18.61
C ILE A 46 -2.57 -17.47 17.73
N LYS A 47 -2.29 -18.63 18.34
CA LYS A 47 -2.03 -19.87 17.59
C LYS A 47 -3.27 -20.34 16.83
N GLU A 48 -4.44 -20.37 17.47
CA GLU A 48 -5.71 -20.75 16.84
C GLU A 48 -6.08 -19.80 15.69
N GLU A 49 -5.95 -18.49 15.88
CA GLU A 49 -6.19 -17.50 14.81
C GLU A 49 -5.23 -17.69 13.63
N MET A 50 -3.96 -18.02 13.89
CA MET A 50 -2.96 -18.26 12.85
C MET A 50 -3.24 -19.55 12.06
N GLU A 51 -3.68 -20.62 12.72
CA GLU A 51 -4.07 -21.86 12.05
C GLU A 51 -5.33 -21.68 11.18
N LEU A 52 -6.33 -20.95 11.68
CA LEU A 52 -7.54 -20.60 10.92
C LEU A 52 -7.20 -19.78 9.67
N GLN A 53 -6.28 -18.80 9.78
CA GLN A 53 -5.84 -18.02 8.63
C GLN A 53 -5.13 -18.89 7.59
N PHE A 54 -4.27 -19.81 8.02
CA PHE A 54 -3.56 -20.71 7.12
C PHE A 54 -4.51 -21.67 6.39
N GLN A 55 -5.54 -22.17 7.06
CA GLN A 55 -6.58 -23.01 6.45
C GLN A 55 -7.41 -22.23 5.43
N ALA A 56 -7.82 -21.01 5.77
CA ALA A 56 -8.55 -20.13 4.85
C ALA A 56 -7.73 -19.80 3.60
N GLU A 57 -6.42 -19.56 3.75
CA GLU A 57 -5.51 -19.30 2.62
C GLU A 57 -5.38 -20.53 1.72
N ARG A 58 -5.24 -21.74 2.29
CA ARG A 58 -5.21 -23.00 1.51
C ARG A 58 -6.49 -23.22 0.73
N GLU A 59 -7.65 -22.95 1.33
CA GLU A 59 -8.95 -23.11 0.67
C GLU A 59 -9.16 -22.07 -0.43
N GLN A 60 -8.69 -20.84 -0.22
CA GLN A 60 -8.71 -19.78 -1.23
C GLN A 60 -7.77 -20.10 -2.40
N GLU A 61 -6.60 -20.67 -2.14
CA GLU A 61 -5.67 -21.14 -3.18
C GLU A 61 -6.29 -22.30 -3.99
N ALA A 62 -6.92 -23.26 -3.30
CA ALA A 62 -7.60 -24.39 -3.94
C ALA A 62 -8.77 -23.92 -4.84
N SER A 63 -9.57 -22.95 -4.37
CA SER A 63 -10.65 -22.37 -5.17
C SER A 63 -10.12 -21.61 -6.40
N ARG A 64 -9.04 -20.84 -6.26
CA ARG A 64 -8.38 -20.18 -7.41
C ARG A 64 -7.88 -21.19 -8.44
N GLN A 65 -7.24 -22.28 -7.99
CA GLN A 65 -6.77 -23.34 -8.88
C GLN A 65 -7.94 -24.03 -9.61
N ALA A 66 -9.05 -24.29 -8.91
CA ALA A 66 -10.25 -24.88 -9.50
C ALA A 66 -10.85 -23.98 -10.59
N VAL A 67 -10.92 -22.66 -10.36
CA VAL A 67 -11.41 -21.69 -11.36
C VAL A 67 -10.52 -21.67 -12.60
N LEU A 68 -9.19 -21.63 -12.44
CA LEU A 68 -8.26 -21.66 -13.57
C LEU A 68 -8.38 -22.97 -14.38
N GLU A 69 -8.59 -24.10 -13.70
CA GLU A 69 -8.78 -25.37 -14.37
C GLU A 69 -10.12 -25.43 -15.12
N GLN A 70 -11.17 -24.81 -14.56
CA GLN A 70 -12.46 -24.63 -15.22
C GLN A 70 -12.33 -23.75 -16.48
N GLU A 71 -11.69 -22.59 -16.38
CA GLU A 71 -11.43 -21.71 -17.53
C GLU A 71 -10.61 -22.42 -18.62
N ARG A 72 -9.65 -23.27 -18.24
CA ARG A 72 -8.89 -24.08 -19.20
C ARG A 72 -9.79 -25.05 -19.96
N ARG A 73 -10.69 -25.75 -19.27
CA ARG A 73 -11.66 -26.68 -19.87
C ARG A 73 -12.63 -25.94 -20.79
N ASP A 74 -13.17 -24.81 -20.34
CA ASP A 74 -14.08 -23.99 -21.14
C ASP A 74 -13.40 -23.44 -22.40
N ARG A 75 -12.13 -23.02 -22.30
CA ARG A 75 -11.33 -22.59 -23.44
C ARG A 75 -11.09 -23.73 -24.44
N GLU A 76 -10.82 -24.94 -23.94
CA GLU A 76 -10.63 -26.12 -24.80
C GLU A 76 -11.94 -26.52 -25.51
N LEU A 77 -13.07 -26.46 -24.81
CA LEU A 77 -14.40 -26.69 -25.38
C LEU A 77 -14.74 -25.64 -26.44
N ALA A 78 -14.50 -24.36 -26.16
CA ALA A 78 -14.74 -23.27 -27.11
C ALA A 78 -13.91 -23.44 -28.39
N LEU A 79 -12.65 -23.88 -28.29
CA LEU A 79 -11.80 -24.17 -29.45
C LEU A 79 -12.35 -25.32 -30.30
N ARG A 80 -12.87 -26.39 -29.69
CA ARG A 80 -13.50 -27.49 -30.43
C ARG A 80 -14.79 -27.06 -31.11
N ILE A 81 -15.62 -26.26 -30.43
CA ILE A 81 -16.85 -25.72 -31.02
C ILE A 81 -16.51 -24.85 -32.23
N ALA A 82 -15.53 -23.94 -32.11
CA ALA A 82 -15.08 -23.09 -33.21
C ALA A 82 -14.52 -23.90 -34.39
N GLN A 83 -13.79 -24.99 -34.14
CA GLN A 83 -13.31 -25.90 -35.19
C GLN A 83 -14.47 -26.63 -35.89
N SER A 84 -15.45 -27.13 -35.14
CA SER A 84 -16.63 -27.79 -35.72
C SER A 84 -17.55 -26.83 -36.49
N GLU A 85 -17.61 -25.55 -36.08
CA GLU A 85 -18.38 -24.51 -36.77
C GLU A 85 -17.68 -24.07 -38.07
N ALA A 86 -16.34 -24.04 -38.09
CA ALA A 86 -15.55 -23.76 -39.30
C ALA A 86 -15.68 -24.84 -40.38
N GLU A 87 -15.96 -26.10 -40.01
CA GLU A 87 -16.25 -27.19 -40.97
C GLU A 87 -17.69 -27.15 -41.54
N LEU A 88 -18.58 -26.30 -41.01
CA LEU A 88 -19.99 -26.19 -41.44
C LEU A 88 -20.29 -25.00 -42.38
N ILE A 89 -19.28 -24.20 -42.76
CA ILE A 89 -19.47 -23.06 -43.68
C ILE A 89 -18.95 -23.44 -45.09
N PRO A 90 -19.81 -23.54 -46.11
CA PRO A 90 -19.39 -23.77 -47.49
C PRO A 90 -18.47 -22.65 -48.00
N GLU A 91 -17.34 -23.09 -48.53
CA GLU A 91 -16.24 -22.31 -49.11
C GLU A 91 -16.67 -21.57 -50.39
N GLU A 92 -17.16 -20.33 -50.30
CA GLU A 92 -17.19 -19.39 -51.44
C GLU A 92 -17.08 -17.92 -51.00
N VAL A 93 -15.85 -17.38 -50.83
CA VAL A 93 -15.50 -15.96 -51.11
C VAL A 93 -13.96 -15.73 -51.14
N PRO A 94 -13.41 -14.84 -51.99
CA PRO A 94 -12.06 -14.97 -52.58
C PRO A 94 -10.84 -14.48 -51.75
N VAL A 95 -9.69 -15.05 -52.11
CA VAL A 95 -8.34 -15.06 -51.51
C VAL A 95 -7.54 -13.73 -51.63
N GLU A 96 -8.17 -12.56 -51.80
CA GLU A 96 -7.44 -11.30 -52.05
C GLU A 96 -6.98 -10.51 -50.80
N ALA A 97 -7.44 -10.88 -49.60
CA ALA A 97 -7.12 -10.12 -48.38
C ALA A 97 -5.80 -10.51 -47.69
N GLY A 98 -5.22 -11.67 -48.03
CA GLY A 98 -4.01 -12.21 -47.38
C GLY A 98 -2.70 -11.57 -47.85
N LEU A 99 -2.59 -11.28 -49.15
CA LEU A 99 -1.32 -10.85 -49.77
C LEU A 99 -0.91 -9.42 -49.39
N ARG A 100 -1.87 -8.54 -49.07
CA ARG A 100 -1.58 -7.15 -48.67
C ARG A 100 -0.95 -6.99 -47.29
N ARG A 101 -1.09 -7.98 -46.40
CA ARG A 101 -0.59 -7.92 -45.02
C ARG A 101 0.90 -8.26 -44.92
N GLU A 102 1.37 -9.13 -45.81
CA GLU A 102 2.76 -9.62 -45.80
C GLU A 102 3.71 -8.65 -46.51
N GLU A 103 3.22 -7.92 -47.51
CA GLU A 103 3.95 -6.83 -48.18
C GLU A 103 4.17 -5.62 -47.25
N MET A 104 3.17 -5.24 -46.44
CA MET A 104 3.27 -4.11 -45.49
C MET A 104 4.24 -4.39 -44.34
N ALA A 105 4.37 -5.65 -43.91
CA ALA A 105 5.32 -6.05 -42.87
C ALA A 105 6.78 -6.01 -43.35
N LYS A 106 7.02 -6.32 -44.63
CA LYS A 106 8.34 -6.20 -45.27
C LYS A 106 8.74 -4.75 -45.50
N GLU A 107 7.80 -3.90 -45.94
CA GLU A 107 8.06 -2.46 -46.14
C GLU A 107 8.44 -1.75 -44.83
N MET A 108 7.77 -2.09 -43.72
CA MET A 108 8.09 -1.51 -42.40
C MET A 108 9.46 -1.95 -41.87
N SER A 109 9.92 -3.17 -42.20
CA SER A 109 11.23 -3.68 -41.81
C SER A 109 12.38 -3.05 -42.61
N ASP A 110 12.18 -2.74 -43.89
CA ASP A 110 13.21 -2.10 -44.73
C ASP A 110 13.36 -0.59 -44.44
N LEU A 111 12.30 0.08 -44.00
CA LEU A 111 12.35 1.50 -43.58
C LEU A 111 13.12 1.71 -42.27
N LEU A 112 13.14 0.73 -41.36
CA LEU A 112 13.90 0.78 -40.11
C LEU A 112 15.41 0.50 -40.30
N ALA A 113 15.80 -0.16 -41.40
CA ALA A 113 17.19 -0.55 -41.65
C ALA A 113 18.06 0.55 -42.30
N ARG A 114 17.46 1.67 -42.73
CA ARG A 114 18.13 2.71 -43.53
C ARG A 114 17.92 4.12 -42.96
N SER A 115 18.40 4.38 -41.75
CA SER A 115 18.44 5.75 -41.19
C SER A 115 19.61 6.57 -41.77
N PRO A 116 19.38 7.77 -42.32
CA PRO A 116 20.37 8.84 -42.36
C PRO A 116 20.35 9.60 -41.02
N GLN A 117 21.53 9.90 -40.47
CA GLN A 117 21.67 10.86 -39.37
C GLN A 117 21.01 12.19 -39.77
N VAL A 118 20.07 12.68 -38.95
CA VAL A 118 19.57 14.05 -39.04
C VAL A 118 19.69 14.73 -37.70
N THR A 119 20.44 15.82 -37.77
CA THR A 119 20.86 16.77 -36.75
C THR A 119 19.69 17.47 -36.06
N ALA A 120 19.88 17.74 -34.77
CA ALA A 120 19.00 18.53 -33.92
C ALA A 120 18.89 19.98 -34.37
N THR A 121 17.66 20.49 -34.42
CA THR A 121 17.35 21.92 -34.24
C THR A 121 16.06 22.07 -33.44
N ASN A 122 16.17 22.84 -32.36
CA ASN A 122 15.14 23.20 -31.38
C ASN A 122 13.92 23.94 -31.95
N ALA A 123 12.73 23.70 -31.36
CA ALA A 123 11.74 24.75 -31.03
C ALA A 123 10.62 24.23 -30.09
N GLN A 124 10.68 24.70 -28.84
CA GLN A 124 9.62 25.14 -27.89
C GLN A 124 8.20 24.50 -27.81
N ALA A 125 7.76 24.40 -26.53
CA ALA A 125 6.39 24.46 -25.97
C ALA A 125 5.73 23.15 -25.44
N ASP A 126 6.06 22.84 -24.17
CA ASP A 126 5.14 22.68 -23.03
C ASP A 126 3.71 22.12 -23.25
N VAL A 127 3.57 20.81 -23.37
CA VAL A 127 2.35 20.05 -22.99
C VAL A 127 2.81 18.65 -22.58
N LYS A 128 2.25 18.06 -21.50
CA LYS A 128 2.17 16.60 -21.42
C LYS A 128 1.50 16.18 -22.73
N LYS A 129 2.21 15.53 -23.66
CA LYS A 129 1.74 15.25 -25.03
C LYS A 129 0.29 14.75 -25.08
N PHE A 130 -0.15 14.05 -24.03
CA PHE A 130 -1.53 13.67 -23.79
C PHE A 130 -2.00 14.11 -22.39
N GLU A 131 -2.90 15.10 -22.32
CA GLU A 131 -3.61 15.44 -21.08
C GLU A 131 -4.93 14.64 -20.99
N LEU A 132 -4.91 13.52 -20.27
CA LEU A 132 -6.04 12.59 -20.19
C LEU A 132 -6.96 12.82 -18.97
N SER A 133 -6.74 13.89 -18.20
CA SER A 133 -7.46 14.11 -16.93
C SER A 133 -8.97 14.28 -17.09
N LYS A 134 -9.46 14.64 -18.28
CA LYS A 134 -10.89 14.82 -18.59
C LYS A 134 -11.53 13.63 -19.29
N TRP A 135 -10.74 12.65 -19.72
CA TRP A 135 -11.22 11.51 -20.50
C TRP A 135 -12.12 10.62 -19.66
N LYS A 136 -13.12 10.00 -20.26
CA LYS A 136 -14.02 9.03 -19.60
C LYS A 136 -13.35 7.66 -19.55
N TYR A 137 -13.84 6.81 -18.64
CA TYR A 137 -13.36 5.42 -18.54
C TYR A 137 -13.53 4.66 -19.86
N ALA A 138 -14.65 4.87 -20.56
CA ALA A 138 -14.91 4.25 -21.86
C ALA A 138 -13.84 4.66 -22.90
N GLU A 139 -13.48 5.95 -22.96
CA GLU A 139 -12.50 6.48 -23.90
C GLU A 139 -11.08 5.96 -23.61
N LEU A 140 -10.70 5.90 -22.33
CA LEU A 140 -9.43 5.29 -21.91
C LEU A 140 -9.38 3.80 -22.26
N ARG A 141 -10.45 3.05 -21.96
CA ARG A 141 -10.54 1.61 -22.24
C ARG A 141 -10.50 1.31 -23.73
N ASP A 142 -11.27 2.06 -24.52
CA ASP A 142 -11.35 1.87 -25.96
C ASP A 142 -9.99 2.15 -26.61
N THR A 143 -9.38 3.28 -26.28
CA THR A 143 -8.04 3.65 -26.78
C THR A 143 -6.98 2.62 -26.39
N ILE A 144 -7.04 2.06 -25.18
CA ILE A 144 -6.11 0.99 -24.76
C ILE A 144 -6.26 -0.27 -25.62
N ASN A 145 -7.48 -0.58 -26.08
CA ASN A 145 -7.76 -1.79 -26.84
C ASN A 145 -7.60 -1.62 -28.35
N THR A 146 -7.75 -0.39 -28.87
CA THR A 146 -7.80 -0.11 -30.32
C THR A 146 -6.59 0.66 -30.83
N SER A 147 -5.89 1.44 -29.99
CA SER A 147 -4.72 2.22 -30.43
C SER A 147 -3.43 1.41 -30.36
N CYS A 148 -2.47 1.76 -31.23
CA CYS A 148 -1.12 1.20 -31.26
C CYS A 148 -0.04 2.26 -30.95
N ASP A 149 -0.44 3.48 -30.56
CA ASP A 149 0.50 4.54 -30.20
C ASP A 149 1.06 4.26 -28.80
N ILE A 150 2.33 3.91 -28.75
CA ILE A 150 3.04 3.50 -27.53
C ILE A 150 3.04 4.61 -26.48
N GLU A 151 3.21 5.87 -26.88
CA GLU A 151 3.24 7.01 -25.96
C GLU A 151 1.84 7.31 -25.41
N LEU A 152 0.80 7.21 -26.25
CA LEU A 152 -0.59 7.39 -25.85
C LEU A 152 -1.05 6.28 -24.90
N LEU A 153 -0.71 5.03 -25.19
CA LEU A 153 -1.04 3.88 -24.34
C LEU A 153 -0.39 4.00 -22.95
N ALA A 154 0.86 4.45 -22.89
CA ALA A 154 1.53 4.73 -21.62
C ALA A 154 0.79 5.81 -20.82
N ALA A 155 0.42 6.92 -21.46
CA ALA A 155 -0.36 7.98 -20.83
C ALA A 155 -1.73 7.48 -20.33
N CYS A 156 -2.43 6.63 -21.10
CA CYS A 156 -3.72 6.06 -20.69
C CYS A 156 -3.60 5.17 -19.44
N ARG A 157 -2.54 4.35 -19.36
CA ARG A 157 -2.25 3.51 -18.19
C ARG A 157 -1.90 4.34 -16.96
N GLU A 158 -1.09 5.39 -17.12
CA GLU A 158 -0.77 6.32 -16.03
C GLU A 158 -2.01 7.01 -15.46
N GLU A 159 -2.90 7.50 -16.33
CA GLU A 159 -4.13 8.17 -15.89
C GLU A 159 -5.10 7.19 -15.19
N PHE A 160 -5.16 5.94 -15.65
CA PHE A 160 -5.92 4.89 -14.97
C PHE A 160 -5.40 4.66 -13.55
N HIS A 161 -4.09 4.46 -13.38
CA HIS A 161 -3.47 4.27 -12.06
C HIS A 161 -3.64 5.49 -11.15
N ARG A 162 -3.53 6.71 -11.70
CA ARG A 162 -3.78 7.96 -10.95
C ARG A 162 -5.20 7.99 -10.39
N ARG A 163 -6.21 7.67 -11.19
CA ARG A 163 -7.62 7.64 -10.76
C ARG A 163 -7.87 6.52 -9.76
N LEU A 164 -7.27 5.35 -9.97
CA LEU A 164 -7.37 4.21 -9.07
C LEU A 164 -6.85 4.55 -7.66
N LYS A 165 -5.70 5.22 -7.56
CA LYS A 165 -5.15 5.72 -6.27
C LYS A 165 -6.14 6.66 -5.56
N VAL A 166 -6.72 7.62 -6.28
CA VAL A 166 -7.73 8.54 -5.71
C VAL A 166 -8.98 7.79 -5.27
N TYR A 167 -9.44 6.84 -6.08
CA TYR A 167 -10.59 6.00 -5.75
C TYR A 167 -10.34 5.15 -4.51
N HIS A 168 -9.16 4.52 -4.37
CA HIS A 168 -8.80 3.77 -3.17
C HIS A 168 -8.73 4.65 -1.93
N ALA A 169 -8.15 5.86 -2.03
CA ALA A 169 -8.16 6.83 -0.93
C ALA A 169 -9.59 7.22 -0.53
N TRP A 170 -10.45 7.53 -1.50
CA TRP A 170 -11.86 7.84 -1.24
C TRP A 170 -12.59 6.64 -0.64
N LYS A 171 -12.40 5.44 -1.19
CA LYS A 171 -13.02 4.20 -0.73
C LYS A 171 -12.60 3.86 0.69
N SER A 172 -11.32 3.95 1.03
CA SER A 172 -10.83 3.71 2.40
C SER A 172 -11.41 4.70 3.41
N LYS A 173 -11.48 5.98 3.05
CA LYS A 173 -12.10 7.03 3.88
C LYS A 173 -13.62 6.84 4.08
N ASN A 174 -14.32 6.36 3.05
CA ASN A 174 -15.78 6.18 3.11
C ASN A 174 -16.21 4.78 3.58
N LYS A 175 -15.31 3.78 3.52
CA LYS A 175 -15.56 2.42 4.03
C LYS A 175 -15.80 2.43 5.55
N LYS A 176 -15.09 3.30 6.29
CA LYS A 176 -15.31 3.52 7.73
C LYS A 176 -16.62 4.28 8.02
N ARG A 177 -17.07 5.13 7.10
CA ARG A 177 -18.31 5.92 7.23
C ARG A 177 -19.57 5.08 6.96
N ASN A 178 -19.55 4.23 5.92
CA ASN A 178 -20.63 3.29 5.64
C ASN A 178 -20.79 2.21 6.74
N ALA A 179 -19.74 1.91 7.50
CA ALA A 179 -19.85 1.04 8.68
C ALA A 179 -20.56 1.73 9.87
N GLN A 180 -20.56 3.07 9.92
CA GLN A 180 -21.36 3.84 10.90
C GLN A 180 -22.80 4.07 10.44
N ASP A 181 -23.05 4.15 9.13
CA ASP A 181 -24.38 4.39 8.56
C ASP A 181 -25.32 3.16 8.57
N GLU A 182 -24.89 2.00 9.09
CA GLU A 182 -25.81 0.89 9.49
C GLU A 182 -26.49 1.12 10.85
N GLN A 183 -26.25 2.25 11.54
CA GLN A 183 -27.11 2.71 12.63
C GLN A 183 -28.26 3.58 12.11
N ARG A 184 -29.36 2.90 11.86
CA ARG A 184 -30.64 3.41 11.38
C ARG A 184 -31.34 4.32 12.42
N ALA A 185 -31.28 5.65 12.24
CA ALA A 185 -32.44 6.59 12.29
C ALA A 185 -32.02 8.10 12.25
N PRO A 186 -32.83 8.99 11.64
CA PRO A 186 -32.42 10.36 11.24
C PRO A 186 -32.60 11.45 12.33
N LYS A 187 -31.76 12.50 12.25
CA LYS A 187 -31.68 13.68 13.15
C LYS A 187 -32.77 14.75 12.90
N ALA A 188 -34.05 14.38 12.97
CA ALA A 188 -35.16 15.34 12.77
C ALA A 188 -36.35 15.14 13.74
N VAL A 189 -36.12 14.55 14.92
CA VAL A 189 -37.16 14.40 15.97
C VAL A 189 -36.60 14.88 17.31
N THR A 190 -36.42 16.19 17.49
CA THR A 190 -36.40 16.80 18.84
C THR A 190 -36.34 18.33 18.85
N ASP A 191 -36.22 19.01 17.70
CA ASP A 191 -36.38 20.47 17.69
C ASP A 191 -37.86 20.85 17.46
N TYR A 192 -38.38 21.55 18.48
CA TYR A 192 -39.60 22.37 18.54
C TYR A 192 -40.97 21.72 18.83
N VAL A 193 -41.44 21.93 20.07
CA VAL A 193 -42.65 22.72 20.50
C VAL A 193 -43.00 22.29 21.94
N ASP A 194 -42.53 23.06 22.94
CA ASP A 194 -43.30 23.98 23.84
C ASP A 194 -43.99 23.25 25.02
N ILE A 195 -44.04 23.73 26.27
CA ILE A 195 -44.36 25.06 26.85
C ILE A 195 -43.67 25.07 28.25
N ILE A 196 -42.98 26.12 28.73
CA ILE A 196 -43.53 27.28 29.47
C ILE A 196 -42.53 28.45 29.44
N GLU A 197 -43.09 29.62 29.21
CA GLU A 197 -42.48 30.93 29.04
C GLU A 197 -41.72 31.49 30.25
N SER A 198 -40.81 32.41 29.89
CA SER A 198 -40.53 33.70 30.55
C SER A 198 -39.27 33.84 31.43
N GLN A 199 -38.31 34.55 30.81
CA GLN A 199 -37.38 35.55 31.35
C GLN A 199 -36.19 35.12 32.23
N GLY A 200 -35.01 35.51 31.76
CA GLY A 200 -33.93 36.01 32.63
C GLY A 200 -32.69 35.14 32.74
N PHE A 201 -31.67 35.54 31.98
CA PHE A 201 -30.27 35.11 32.00
C PHE A 201 -29.67 34.61 33.34
N ILE A 202 -28.78 33.62 33.18
CA ILE A 202 -27.40 33.42 33.71
C ILE A 202 -27.27 31.99 34.26
N ALA A 203 -26.62 31.08 33.51
CA ALA A 203 -26.04 29.87 34.09
C ALA A 203 -24.92 29.29 33.20
N GLN A 204 -23.70 29.50 33.70
CA GLN A 204 -22.58 28.56 33.81
C GLN A 204 -22.33 27.48 32.75
N GLN A 205 -21.07 27.50 32.32
CA GLN A 205 -20.34 26.57 31.47
C GLN A 205 -20.49 25.10 31.90
N ASN A 206 -20.76 24.24 30.93
CA ASN A 206 -20.40 22.82 30.96
C ASN A 206 -19.18 22.61 30.05
N PRO A 207 -18.19 21.77 30.42
CA PRO A 207 -16.96 21.63 29.67
C PRO A 207 -17.20 20.88 28.36
N VAL A 208 -16.84 21.55 27.26
CA VAL A 208 -16.73 20.97 25.93
C VAL A 208 -15.61 19.93 25.96
N VAL A 209 -15.95 18.67 25.71
CA VAL A 209 -14.98 17.63 25.35
C VAL A 209 -14.21 18.14 24.11
N PRO A 210 -12.87 18.25 24.14
CA PRO A 210 -12.14 18.78 23.00
C PRO A 210 -12.30 17.84 21.81
N VAL A 211 -13.01 18.31 20.79
CA VAL A 211 -12.92 17.76 19.44
C VAL A 211 -11.47 17.86 19.03
N LEU A 212 -10.82 16.72 18.82
CA LEU A 212 -9.45 16.63 18.29
C LEU A 212 -9.31 17.58 17.08
N PRO A 213 -8.34 18.51 17.07
CA PRO A 213 -8.27 19.52 16.04
C PRO A 213 -7.92 18.88 14.70
N ARG A 214 -8.74 19.19 13.69
CA ARG A 214 -8.61 18.87 12.25
C ARG A 214 -7.19 19.08 11.65
N GLN A 215 -6.33 19.79 12.37
CA GLN A 215 -4.89 19.95 12.09
C GLN A 215 -4.11 18.63 12.14
N GLN A 216 -4.47 17.69 13.03
CA GLN A 216 -3.76 16.40 13.15
C GLN A 216 -3.92 15.54 11.89
N GLU A 217 -5.11 15.53 11.27
CA GLU A 217 -5.35 14.81 10.00
C GLU A 217 -4.50 15.36 8.83
N ILE A 218 -4.28 16.68 8.80
CA ILE A 218 -3.49 17.34 7.75
C ILE A 218 -2.00 16.99 7.92
N VAL A 219 -1.51 16.99 9.17
CA VAL A 219 -0.13 16.59 9.52
C VAL A 219 0.12 15.11 9.20
N MET A 220 -0.86 14.23 9.44
CA MET A 220 -0.77 12.82 9.06
C MET A 220 -0.81 12.60 7.54
N SER A 221 -1.38 13.52 6.76
CA SER A 221 -1.53 13.38 5.31
C SER A 221 -0.22 13.51 4.51
N ARG A 222 0.84 14.07 5.11
CA ARG A 222 2.17 14.27 4.47
C ARG A 222 3.33 13.85 5.37
N GLN A 223 3.10 12.93 6.30
CA GLN A 223 4.19 12.41 7.13
C GLN A 223 5.15 11.58 6.26
N GLN A 224 6.46 11.86 6.34
CA GLN A 224 7.48 11.10 5.63
C GLN A 224 7.84 9.86 6.43
N ARG A 225 7.63 8.67 5.87
CA ARG A 225 7.88 7.38 6.54
C ARG A 225 8.71 6.46 5.66
N PHE A 226 9.66 5.77 6.26
CA PHE A 226 10.68 5.00 5.55
C PHE A 226 10.69 3.57 6.06
N PHE A 227 10.74 2.60 5.16
CA PHE A 227 10.66 1.19 5.49
C PHE A 227 11.71 0.38 4.74
N ARG A 228 12.13 -0.75 5.33
CA ARG A 228 12.87 -1.81 4.66
C ARG A 228 12.31 -3.18 5.00
N ILE A 229 12.27 -4.08 4.02
CA ILE A 229 11.89 -5.47 4.21
C ILE A 229 12.87 -6.37 3.46
N PRO A 230 13.39 -7.44 4.10
CA PRO A 230 14.13 -8.47 3.38
C PRO A 230 13.17 -9.34 2.57
N PHE A 231 13.57 -9.73 1.37
CA PHE A 231 12.87 -10.72 0.54
C PHE A 231 13.83 -11.76 -0.01
N ILE A 232 13.27 -12.91 -0.42
CA ILE A 232 14.02 -13.99 -1.09
C ILE A 232 13.56 -13.98 -2.53
N ARG A 233 14.49 -14.03 -3.50
CA ARG A 233 14.09 -14.18 -4.90
C ARG A 233 13.41 -15.53 -5.08
N PRO A 234 12.34 -15.61 -5.91
CA PRO A 234 11.73 -16.90 -6.24
C PRO A 234 12.74 -17.95 -6.74
N GLY A 235 13.73 -17.56 -7.55
CA GLY A 235 14.80 -18.45 -8.02
C GLY A 235 15.80 -18.92 -6.94
N ASP A 236 15.85 -18.25 -5.79
CA ASP A 236 16.70 -18.61 -4.65
C ASP A 236 15.89 -19.31 -3.53
N GLN A 237 14.58 -19.46 -3.70
CA GLN A 237 13.68 -20.01 -2.68
C GLN A 237 14.01 -21.47 -2.34
N TYR A 238 14.48 -22.23 -3.33
CA TYR A 238 14.81 -23.66 -3.25
C TYR A 238 16.31 -23.94 -3.03
N LYS A 239 17.16 -22.90 -2.93
CA LYS A 239 18.59 -23.10 -2.61
C LYS A 239 18.79 -23.47 -1.15
N ASP A 240 19.91 -24.12 -0.83
CA ASP A 240 20.24 -24.46 0.56
C ASP A 240 20.21 -23.24 1.49
N PRO A 241 19.78 -23.38 2.76
CA PRO A 241 19.67 -22.27 3.72
C PRO A 241 20.94 -21.42 3.86
N GLN A 242 22.10 -22.02 3.63
CA GLN A 242 23.41 -21.36 3.70
C GLN A 242 23.74 -20.51 2.46
N ASN A 243 23.09 -20.77 1.32
CA ASN A 243 23.25 -20.06 0.05
C ASN A 243 22.06 -19.15 -0.31
N LYS A 244 21.04 -19.04 0.55
CA LYS A 244 19.91 -18.12 0.35
C LYS A 244 20.34 -16.67 0.57
N LYS A 245 20.81 -16.02 -0.50
CA LYS A 245 21.09 -14.58 -0.46
C LYS A 245 19.76 -13.80 -0.43
N LYS A 246 19.58 -12.94 0.57
CA LYS A 246 18.38 -12.11 0.73
C LYS A 246 18.55 -10.79 -0.01
N GLY A 247 17.53 -10.40 -0.75
CA GLY A 247 17.38 -9.04 -1.26
C GLY A 247 16.76 -8.13 -0.21
N TRP A 248 16.85 -6.83 -0.43
CA TRP A 248 16.24 -5.80 0.42
C TRP A 248 15.37 -4.90 -0.42
N TRP A 249 14.13 -4.73 0.04
CA TRP A 249 13.19 -3.80 -0.53
C TRP A 249 13.05 -2.60 0.40
N TYR A 250 13.23 -1.40 -0.11
CA TYR A 250 13.10 -0.16 0.64
C TYR A 250 12.02 0.71 0.03
N ALA A 251 11.29 1.42 0.89
CA ALA A 251 10.23 2.32 0.46
C ALA A 251 10.20 3.60 1.29
N HIS A 252 9.98 4.71 0.60
CA HIS A 252 9.72 6.02 1.17
C HIS A 252 8.29 6.43 0.83
N PHE A 253 7.46 6.56 1.84
CA PHE A 253 6.08 7.03 1.74
C PHE A 253 6.02 8.52 2.08
N ASP A 254 5.44 9.29 1.14
CA ASP A 254 5.08 10.69 1.32
C ASP A 254 3.59 10.74 1.69
N GLY A 255 3.33 10.73 3.00
CA GLY A 255 2.00 10.51 3.54
C GLY A 255 1.50 9.08 3.27
N PRO A 256 0.28 8.90 2.72
CA PRO A 256 -0.28 7.56 2.51
C PRO A 256 0.29 6.84 1.28
N TRP A 257 1.04 7.50 0.40
CA TRP A 257 1.46 6.95 -0.89
C TRP A 257 2.97 6.90 -1.03
N ILE A 258 3.46 5.92 -1.79
CA ILE A 258 4.89 5.78 -2.05
C ILE A 258 5.39 6.90 -2.98
N ALA A 259 6.57 7.42 -2.65
CA ALA A 259 7.27 8.47 -3.40
C ALA A 259 8.58 7.96 -4.01
N ARG A 260 9.31 7.09 -3.29
CA ARG A 260 10.53 6.43 -3.79
C ARG A 260 10.54 4.97 -3.35
N GLN A 261 11.08 4.10 -4.19
CA GLN A 261 11.28 2.68 -3.93
C GLN A 261 12.68 2.29 -4.43
N MET A 262 13.36 1.42 -3.70
CA MET A 262 14.58 0.79 -4.20
C MET A 262 14.65 -0.67 -3.82
N GLU A 263 15.20 -1.48 -4.72
CA GLU A 263 15.36 -2.92 -4.54
C GLU A 263 16.83 -3.27 -4.69
N LEU A 264 17.44 -3.72 -3.60
CA LEU A 264 18.82 -4.15 -3.56
C LEU A 264 18.86 -5.66 -3.63
N HIS A 265 19.46 -6.16 -4.69
CA HIS A 265 19.67 -7.59 -4.85
C HIS A 265 21.16 -7.93 -4.71
N PRO A 266 21.49 -9.09 -4.14
CA PRO A 266 22.88 -9.48 -3.90
C PRO A 266 23.77 -9.54 -5.15
N ASP A 267 23.18 -9.94 -6.29
CA ASP A 267 23.92 -10.20 -7.54
C ASP A 267 23.36 -9.39 -8.73
N LYS A 268 22.58 -8.33 -8.49
CA LYS A 268 22.11 -7.43 -9.56
C LYS A 268 22.32 -5.97 -9.17
N HIS A 269 22.35 -5.10 -10.17
CA HIS A 269 22.35 -3.66 -9.94
C HIS A 269 21.13 -3.22 -9.13
N PRO A 270 21.29 -2.18 -8.28
CA PRO A 270 20.17 -1.57 -7.57
C PRO A 270 19.06 -1.17 -8.54
N ILE A 271 17.82 -1.52 -8.21
CA ILE A 271 16.64 -1.03 -8.92
C ILE A 271 16.16 0.21 -8.17
N LEU A 272 16.08 1.34 -8.87
CA LEU A 272 15.65 2.62 -8.32
C LEU A 272 14.36 3.04 -9.03
N LEU A 273 13.34 3.39 -8.25
CA LEU A 273 12.02 3.72 -8.75
C LEU A 273 11.49 4.98 -8.07
N VAL A 274 10.95 5.91 -8.85
CA VAL A 274 10.42 7.19 -8.37
C VAL A 274 8.98 7.40 -8.86
N ALA A 275 8.17 7.99 -7.98
CA ALA A 275 6.78 8.31 -8.26
C ALA A 275 6.62 9.13 -9.55
N GLY A 276 5.60 8.80 -10.34
CA GLY A 276 5.41 9.34 -11.68
C GLY A 276 6.05 8.43 -12.71
N LYS A 277 7.37 8.53 -12.89
CA LYS A 277 8.14 7.79 -13.91
C LYS A 277 7.92 6.28 -13.83
N ASP A 278 7.98 5.73 -12.61
CA ASP A 278 8.01 4.29 -12.39
C ASP A 278 6.71 3.77 -11.73
N ASP A 279 5.61 4.53 -11.84
CA ASP A 279 4.36 4.25 -11.13
C ASP A 279 3.77 2.86 -11.43
N MET A 280 4.10 2.25 -12.58
CA MET A 280 3.68 0.89 -12.95
C MET A 280 4.47 -0.22 -12.23
N GLU A 281 5.73 0.04 -11.88
CA GLU A 281 6.64 -0.92 -11.23
C GLU A 281 6.70 -0.71 -9.70
N MET A 282 6.13 0.40 -9.21
CA MET A 282 6.10 0.74 -7.79
C MET A 282 4.90 0.12 -7.06
N CYS A 283 5.02 0.04 -5.73
CA CYS A 283 3.92 -0.38 -4.86
C CYS A 283 2.65 0.47 -5.08
N GLU A 284 1.55 -0.19 -5.43
CA GLU A 284 0.25 0.45 -5.69
C GLU A 284 -0.61 0.65 -4.42
N LEU A 285 -0.25 -0.02 -3.33
CA LEU A 285 -1.00 0.00 -2.08
C LEU A 285 -0.65 1.24 -1.25
N SER A 286 -1.64 1.75 -0.51
CA SER A 286 -1.39 2.79 0.48
C SER A 286 -0.63 2.25 1.70
N LEU A 287 0.01 3.12 2.48
CA LEU A 287 0.77 2.73 3.66
C LEU A 287 -0.05 1.90 4.68
N GLU A 288 -1.33 2.20 4.85
CA GLU A 288 -2.22 1.43 5.75
C GLU A 288 -2.53 0.02 5.20
N GLU A 289 -2.66 -0.11 3.88
CA GLU A 289 -2.96 -1.37 3.18
C GLU A 289 -1.74 -2.29 3.09
N THR A 290 -0.54 -1.74 2.91
CA THR A 290 0.71 -2.52 2.86
C THR A 290 1.01 -3.26 4.17
N GLY A 291 0.44 -2.83 5.30
CA GLY A 291 0.71 -3.40 6.62
C GLY A 291 2.14 -3.17 7.14
N LEU A 292 2.96 -2.38 6.47
CA LEU A 292 4.34 -2.09 6.85
C LEU A 292 4.45 -1.53 8.28
N THR A 293 3.48 -0.71 8.66
CA THR A 293 3.39 -0.07 9.98
C THR A 293 3.15 -1.07 11.12
N ARG A 294 2.61 -2.26 10.81
CA ARG A 294 2.36 -3.34 11.77
C ARG A 294 3.54 -4.30 11.88
N LYS A 295 4.50 -4.27 10.94
CA LYS A 295 5.65 -5.17 10.91
C LYS A 295 6.79 -4.61 11.76
N ARG A 296 7.08 -5.27 12.89
CA ARG A 296 8.19 -4.91 13.78
C ARG A 296 9.52 -4.90 13.02
N GLY A 297 10.30 -3.84 13.17
CA GLY A 297 11.61 -3.66 12.55
C GLY A 297 11.59 -3.31 11.06
N ALA A 298 10.41 -3.10 10.46
CA ALA A 298 10.30 -2.65 9.07
C ALA A 298 10.59 -1.15 8.92
N GLU A 299 10.13 -0.32 9.85
CA GLU A 299 10.36 1.13 9.81
C GLU A 299 11.82 1.46 10.11
N ILE A 300 12.41 2.35 9.29
CA ILE A 300 13.81 2.78 9.38
C ILE A 300 13.90 4.30 9.48
N LEU A 301 15.08 4.79 9.87
CA LEU A 301 15.32 6.22 9.94
C LEU A 301 15.50 6.82 8.53
N PRO A 302 15.11 8.09 8.30
CA PRO A 302 15.31 8.77 7.03
C PRO A 302 16.77 8.70 6.55
N ARG A 303 17.72 8.94 7.47
CA ARG A 303 19.16 8.88 7.16
C ARG A 303 19.61 7.52 6.61
N GLN A 304 19.05 6.42 7.11
CA GLN A 304 19.39 5.08 6.62
C GLN A 304 18.90 4.88 5.19
N PHE A 305 17.72 5.41 4.85
CA PHE A 305 17.21 5.36 3.48
C PHE A 305 18.07 6.22 2.55
N GLU A 306 18.36 7.46 2.93
CA GLU A 306 19.14 8.38 2.09
C GLU A 306 20.55 7.85 1.82
N GLU A 307 21.21 7.22 2.81
CA GLU A 307 22.54 6.63 2.63
C GLU A 307 22.58 5.58 1.51
N PHE A 308 21.59 4.66 1.49
CA PHE A 308 21.49 3.67 0.42
C PHE A 308 21.03 4.29 -0.90
N TRP A 309 20.12 5.27 -0.84
CA TRP A 309 19.61 5.96 -2.02
C TRP A 309 20.74 6.68 -2.76
N GLU A 310 21.56 7.44 -2.05
CA GLU A 310 22.71 8.15 -2.60
C GLU A 310 23.77 7.17 -3.12
N ARG A 311 24.14 6.16 -2.33
CA ARG A 311 25.14 5.14 -2.74
C ARG A 311 24.76 4.42 -4.04
N CYS A 312 23.48 4.22 -4.29
CA CYS A 312 22.99 3.53 -5.47
C CYS A 312 22.77 4.45 -6.68
N GLY A 313 23.08 5.75 -6.59
CA GLY A 313 22.84 6.72 -7.66
C GLY A 313 21.41 7.28 -7.71
N GLY A 314 20.64 7.13 -6.64
CA GLY A 314 19.25 7.58 -6.55
C GLY A 314 19.06 9.08 -6.69
N ILE A 315 20.05 9.88 -6.28
CA ILE A 315 20.02 11.34 -6.44
C ILE A 315 20.02 11.71 -7.92
N GLU A 316 20.95 11.15 -8.69
CA GLU A 316 21.06 11.39 -10.13
C GLU A 316 19.85 10.84 -10.88
N TYR A 317 19.37 9.65 -10.51
CA TYR A 317 18.17 9.06 -11.08
C TYR A 317 16.93 9.96 -10.88
N LEU A 318 16.72 10.48 -9.67
CA LEU A 318 15.61 11.40 -9.38
C LEU A 318 15.80 12.74 -10.09
N LYS A 319 17.03 13.26 -10.15
CA LYS A 319 17.35 14.50 -10.88
C LYS A 319 16.96 14.38 -12.35
N ASN A 320 17.40 13.32 -13.02
CA ASN A 320 17.09 13.05 -14.41
C ASN A 320 15.56 12.94 -14.64
N ALA A 321 14.84 12.28 -13.72
CA ALA A 321 13.37 12.17 -13.79
C ALA A 321 12.64 13.52 -13.58
N ILE A 322 13.21 14.43 -12.77
CA ILE A 322 12.69 15.80 -12.60
C ILE A 322 12.95 16.61 -13.88
N GLU A 323 14.16 16.54 -14.44
CA GLU A 323 14.55 17.25 -15.66
C GLU A 323 13.72 16.79 -16.87
N SER A 324 13.47 15.48 -16.98
CA SER A 324 12.57 14.92 -18.01
C SER A 324 11.07 15.14 -17.72
N ARG A 325 10.73 15.78 -16.59
CA ARG A 325 9.35 16.03 -16.12
C ARG A 325 8.50 14.77 -15.95
N GLN A 326 9.14 13.62 -15.75
CA GLN A 326 8.47 12.34 -15.49
C GLN A 326 8.22 12.12 -13.99
N ALA A 327 9.03 12.72 -13.12
CA ALA A 327 8.83 12.63 -11.68
C ALA A 327 7.59 13.41 -11.22
N ARG A 328 6.71 12.76 -10.44
CA ARG A 328 5.59 13.42 -9.77
C ARG A 328 6.12 14.33 -8.65
N PRO A 329 5.56 15.54 -8.47
CA PRO A 329 5.86 16.38 -7.32
C PRO A 329 5.56 15.65 -6.00
N THR A 330 6.62 15.41 -5.23
CA THR A 330 6.62 14.76 -3.90
C THR A 330 7.64 15.47 -3.00
N TYR A 331 7.63 15.13 -1.71
CA TYR A 331 8.64 15.60 -0.75
C TYR A 331 10.07 15.38 -1.25
N ALA A 332 10.35 14.22 -1.87
CA ALA A 332 11.68 13.90 -2.39
C ALA A 332 12.12 14.86 -3.52
N THR A 333 11.22 15.18 -4.45
CA THR A 333 11.52 16.14 -5.53
C THR A 333 11.74 17.55 -4.98
N ALA A 334 10.96 17.97 -3.97
CA ALA A 334 11.11 19.28 -3.34
C ALA A 334 12.42 19.40 -2.55
N MET A 335 12.78 18.34 -1.81
CA MET A 335 14.05 18.22 -1.10
C MET A 335 15.23 18.37 -2.04
N LEU A 336 15.25 17.62 -3.15
CA LEU A 336 16.34 17.69 -4.11
C LEU A 336 16.47 19.07 -4.77
N GLN A 337 15.35 19.69 -5.13
CA GLN A 337 15.33 21.06 -5.65
C GLN A 337 15.85 22.10 -4.66
N SER A 338 15.64 21.89 -3.35
CA SER A 338 16.15 22.79 -2.31
C SER A 338 17.67 22.65 -2.08
N MET A 339 18.24 21.47 -2.38
CA MET A 339 19.68 21.20 -2.26
C MET A 339 20.49 21.70 -3.46
N LEU A 340 19.84 21.91 -4.60
CA LEU A 340 20.45 22.41 -5.84
C LEU A 340 20.41 23.94 -5.96
N LYS A 341 19.72 24.62 -5.04
CA LYS A 341 19.74 26.08 -4.88
C LYS A 341 20.78 26.46 -3.84
#